data_AF-A0A955GJF7-F1
#
_entry.id   AF-A0A955GJF7-F1
#
_cell.length_a   1.000
_cell.length_b   1.000
_cell.length_c   1.000
_cell.angle_alpha   90.00
_cell.angle_beta   90.00
_cell.angle_gamma   90.00
#
_symmetry.space_group_name_H-M   'P 1'
#
loop_
_entity.id
_entity.type
_entity.pdbx_description
1 polymer ?
#
loop_
_entity_poly.entity_id
_entity_poly.type
_entity_poly.pdbx_seq_one_letter_code
_entity_poly.pdbx_strand_id
1 'polypeptide(L)'
;MNFEQFKDLLLILLPPVSALSGVFLAEYLSSRRNGRQFLAEEVMQKKLKLYENLYEKIQVLHAEAANFFEKAKSAKTKAEVRGIAESYMLTHLSIAEFTDANRLFMDRDVTDHILLTALIPSELLDLNPMSKNYTSNIEGYSEKFFENYSTAVDMIEEHSGIQRLRKSLNKINKPKTKSYYSEYMKEARNKYKSRP
;
A
#
# COMPACT_ATOMS: atom_id res chain seq x y z
N MET A 1 12.79 25.60 -66.24
CA MET A 1 12.79 26.36 -64.96
C MET A 1 14.24 26.63 -64.61
N ASN A 2 14.62 27.90 -64.46
CA ASN A 2 16.00 28.25 -64.11
C ASN A 2 16.26 28.03 -62.61
N PHE A 3 17.52 27.78 -62.25
CA PHE A 3 17.94 27.49 -60.88
C PHE A 3 17.48 28.56 -59.86
N GLU A 4 17.50 29.84 -60.25
CA GLU A 4 17.00 30.95 -59.43
C GLU A 4 15.50 30.83 -59.13
N GLN A 5 14.68 30.47 -60.14
CA GLN A 5 13.24 30.27 -59.95
C GLN A 5 12.94 29.07 -59.04
N PHE A 6 13.76 28.03 -59.08
CA PHE A 6 13.65 26.89 -58.16
C PHE A 6 13.96 27.29 -56.72
N LYS A 7 14.99 28.11 -56.53
CA LYS A 7 15.44 28.59 -55.22
C LYS A 7 14.40 29.52 -54.58
N ASP A 8 13.79 30.40 -55.35
CA ASP A 8 12.70 31.28 -54.90
C ASP A 8 11.46 30.47 -54.51
N LEU A 9 11.10 29.45 -55.30
CA LEU A 9 9.99 28.56 -55.00
C LEU A 9 10.24 27.76 -53.71
N LEU A 10 11.48 27.31 -53.49
CA LEU A 10 11.91 26.66 -52.25
C LEU A 10 11.83 27.60 -51.05
N LEU A 11 12.29 28.84 -51.18
CA LEU A 11 12.25 29.85 -50.11
C LEU A 11 10.82 30.24 -49.70
N ILE A 12 9.86 30.17 -50.62
CA ILE A 12 8.45 30.42 -50.35
C ILE A 12 7.81 29.20 -49.65
N LEU A 13 8.18 27.98 -50.03
CA LEU A 13 7.55 26.75 -49.52
C LEU A 13 8.19 26.19 -48.24
N LEU A 14 9.49 26.38 -48.01
CA LEU A 14 10.21 25.88 -46.83
C LEU A 14 9.64 26.40 -45.52
N PRO A 15 9.39 27.71 -45.35
CA PRO A 15 8.88 28.25 -44.10
C PRO A 15 7.52 27.65 -43.67
N PRO A 16 6.47 27.60 -44.50
CA PRO A 16 5.20 26.99 -44.09
C PRO A 16 5.30 25.48 -43.85
N VAL A 17 6.12 24.75 -44.63
CA VAL A 17 6.35 23.31 -44.40
C VAL A 17 7.07 23.08 -43.06
N SER A 18 8.06 23.91 -42.73
CA SER A 18 8.78 23.84 -41.45
C SER A 18 7.89 24.20 -40.26
N ALA A 19 6.99 25.18 -40.41
CA ALA A 19 6.02 25.55 -39.39
C ALA A 19 4.99 24.43 -39.15
N LEU A 20 4.44 23.86 -40.23
CA LEU A 20 3.47 22.76 -40.14
C LEU A 20 4.09 21.52 -39.49
N SER A 21 5.30 21.14 -39.90
CA SER A 21 6.01 20.00 -39.28
C SER A 21 6.33 20.25 -37.80
N GLY A 22 6.68 21.48 -37.43
CA GLY A 22 6.85 21.89 -36.03
C GLY A 22 5.56 21.77 -35.20
N VAL A 23 4.42 22.19 -35.74
CA VAL A 23 3.11 22.06 -35.08
C VAL A 23 2.73 20.58 -34.89
N PHE A 24 2.89 19.76 -35.94
CA PHE A 24 2.63 18.32 -35.84
C PHE A 24 3.53 17.63 -34.80
N LEU A 25 4.82 18.00 -34.72
CA LEU A 25 5.74 17.48 -33.71
C LEU A 25 5.35 17.91 -32.29
N ALA A 26 5.01 19.18 -32.11
CA ALA A 26 4.57 19.71 -30.82
C ALA A 26 3.29 19.04 -30.34
N GLU A 27 2.32 18.83 -31.22
CA GLU A 27 1.05 18.17 -30.91
C GLU A 27 1.22 16.68 -30.65
N TYR A 28 2.06 15.98 -31.43
CA TYR A 28 2.41 14.59 -31.18
C TYR A 28 3.08 14.39 -29.82
N LEU A 29 4.05 15.25 -29.46
CA LEU A 29 4.73 15.20 -28.17
C LEU A 29 3.80 15.57 -27.01
N SER A 30 2.94 16.58 -27.19
CA SER A 30 1.96 17.01 -26.20
C SER A 30 0.89 15.93 -25.95
N SER A 31 0.34 15.33 -27.01
CA SER A 31 -0.63 14.24 -26.94
C SER A 31 -0.05 13.02 -26.23
N ARG A 32 1.21 12.65 -26.51
CA ARG A 32 1.93 11.59 -25.76
C ARG A 32 2.09 11.91 -24.28
N ARG A 33 2.35 13.17 -23.93
CA ARG A 33 2.55 13.59 -22.55
C ARG A 33 1.24 13.54 -21.76
N ASN A 34 0.15 14.01 -22.36
CA ASN A 34 -1.19 13.94 -21.79
C ASN A 34 -1.68 12.48 -21.65
N GLY A 35 -1.46 11.65 -22.67
CA GLY A 35 -1.77 10.22 -22.62
C GLY A 35 -0.98 9.46 -21.56
N ARG A 36 0.30 9.79 -21.36
CA ARG A 36 1.11 9.23 -20.26
C ARG A 36 0.63 9.65 -18.89
N GLN A 37 0.20 10.91 -18.73
CA GLN A 37 -0.35 11.39 -17.46
C GLN A 37 -1.68 10.68 -17.13
N PHE A 38 -2.56 10.55 -18.12
CA PHE A 38 -3.83 9.83 -17.97
C PHE A 38 -3.61 8.35 -17.61
N LEU A 39 -2.72 7.66 -18.32
CA LEU A 39 -2.36 6.27 -18.01
C LEU A 39 -1.72 6.15 -16.62
N ALA A 40 -0.88 7.09 -16.22
CA ALA A 40 -0.29 7.10 -14.88
C ALA A 40 -1.35 7.28 -13.79
N GLU A 41 -2.35 8.13 -14.02
CA GLU A 41 -3.46 8.34 -13.10
C GLU A 41 -4.33 7.08 -12.97
N GLU A 42 -4.75 6.46 -14.08
CA GLU A 42 -5.52 5.22 -14.06
C GLU A 42 -4.77 4.07 -13.36
N VAL A 43 -3.48 3.91 -13.66
CA VAL A 43 -2.63 2.90 -13.01
C VAL A 43 -2.53 3.17 -11.50
N MET A 44 -2.39 4.43 -11.10
CA MET A 44 -2.29 4.80 -9.68
C MET A 44 -3.61 4.58 -8.94
N GLN A 45 -4.75 4.96 -9.53
CA GLN A 45 -6.08 4.68 -8.98
C GLN A 45 -6.33 3.18 -8.84
N LYS A 46 -5.98 2.39 -9.87
CA LYS A 46 -6.07 0.94 -9.80
C LYS A 46 -5.20 0.37 -8.70
N LYS A 47 -3.95 0.84 -8.57
CA LYS A 47 -3.04 0.42 -7.50
C LYS A 47 -3.64 0.72 -6.13
N LEU A 48 -4.13 1.93 -5.89
CA LEU A 48 -4.76 2.30 -4.62
C LEU A 48 -5.91 1.37 -4.25
N LYS A 49 -6.85 1.17 -5.18
CA LYS A 49 -7.99 0.26 -4.98
C LYS A 49 -7.56 -1.17 -4.66
N LEU A 50 -6.48 -1.65 -5.28
CA LEU A 50 -5.93 -2.97 -5.01
C LEU A 50 -5.32 -3.06 -3.60
N TYR A 51 -4.62 -2.03 -3.12
CA TYR A 51 -4.11 -1.99 -1.74
C TYR A 51 -5.23 -1.83 -0.70
N GLU A 52 -6.31 -1.12 -1.02
CA GLU A 52 -7.52 -1.07 -0.17
C GLU A 52 -8.15 -2.46 -0.03
N ASN A 53 -8.39 -3.15 -1.16
CA ASN A 53 -8.90 -4.52 -1.15
C ASN A 53 -7.95 -5.49 -0.45
N LEU A 54 -6.63 -5.31 -0.61
CA LEU A 54 -5.62 -6.09 0.10
C LEU A 54 -5.77 -5.87 1.60
N TYR A 55 -5.86 -4.61 2.03
CA TYR A 55 -6.05 -4.24 3.43
C TYR A 55 -7.28 -4.91 4.05
N GLU A 56 -8.43 -4.83 3.40
CA GLU A 56 -9.66 -5.50 3.84
C GLU A 56 -9.48 -7.01 4.02
N LYS A 57 -8.82 -7.67 3.06
CA LYS A 57 -8.56 -9.11 3.13
C LYS A 57 -7.67 -9.49 4.32
N ILE A 58 -6.66 -8.70 4.65
CA ILE A 58 -5.77 -9.04 5.77
C ILE A 58 -6.45 -8.72 7.11
N GLN A 59 -7.38 -7.76 7.17
CA GLN A 59 -8.22 -7.58 8.36
C GLN A 59 -9.08 -8.82 8.63
N VAL A 60 -9.64 -9.43 7.58
CA VAL A 60 -10.34 -10.72 7.69
C VAL A 60 -9.36 -11.81 8.14
N LEU A 61 -8.17 -11.88 7.56
CA LEU A 61 -7.12 -12.83 7.98
C LEU A 61 -6.76 -12.67 9.46
N HIS A 62 -6.63 -11.45 9.95
CA HIS A 62 -6.34 -11.17 11.35
C HIS A 62 -7.44 -11.69 12.28
N ALA A 63 -8.71 -11.45 11.92
CA ALA A 63 -9.85 -11.98 12.68
C ALA A 63 -9.89 -13.51 12.67
N GLU A 64 -9.68 -14.13 11.51
CA GLU A 64 -9.62 -15.60 11.38
C GLU A 64 -8.42 -16.19 12.14
N ALA A 65 -7.26 -15.53 12.13
CA ALA A 65 -6.09 -15.96 12.89
C ALA A 65 -6.35 -15.90 14.40
N ALA A 66 -6.94 -14.81 14.90
CA ALA A 66 -7.32 -14.69 16.31
C ALA A 66 -8.29 -15.82 16.72
N ASN A 67 -9.31 -16.08 15.91
CA ASN A 67 -10.25 -17.17 16.13
C ASN A 67 -9.57 -18.55 16.10
N PHE A 68 -8.64 -18.75 15.16
CA PHE A 68 -7.86 -19.97 15.03
C PHE A 68 -7.02 -20.22 16.28
N PHE A 69 -6.22 -19.24 16.72
CA PHE A 69 -5.36 -19.39 17.90
C PHE A 69 -6.16 -19.65 19.17
N GLU A 70 -7.29 -18.96 19.37
CA GLU A 70 -8.17 -19.19 20.52
C GLU A 70 -8.74 -20.61 20.53
N LYS A 71 -9.25 -21.09 19.39
CA LYS A 71 -9.78 -22.46 19.29
C LYS A 71 -8.68 -23.51 19.45
N ALA A 72 -7.52 -23.29 18.85
CA ALA A 72 -6.38 -24.20 18.88
C ALA A 72 -5.86 -24.47 20.31
N LYS A 73 -5.96 -23.49 21.23
CA LYS A 73 -5.58 -23.66 22.66
C LYS A 73 -6.37 -24.79 23.35
N SER A 74 -7.61 -25.00 22.93
CA SER A 74 -8.52 -26.00 23.53
C SER A 74 -8.54 -27.34 22.81
N ALA A 75 -7.86 -27.45 21.67
CA ALA A 75 -7.83 -28.67 20.88
C ALA A 75 -7.09 -29.79 21.62
N LYS A 76 -7.64 -31.00 21.57
CA LYS A 76 -7.09 -32.20 22.21
C LYS A 76 -6.44 -33.15 21.22
N THR A 77 -6.77 -33.01 19.93
CA THR A 77 -6.26 -33.89 18.87
C THR A 77 -5.75 -33.09 17.68
N LYS A 78 -4.79 -33.67 16.93
CA LYS A 78 -4.30 -33.06 15.68
C LYS A 78 -5.42 -32.92 14.63
N ALA A 79 -6.40 -33.82 14.64
CA ALA A 79 -7.54 -33.76 13.73
C ALA A 79 -8.42 -32.53 14.00
N GLU A 80 -8.65 -32.18 15.27
CA GLU A 80 -9.35 -30.96 15.65
C GLU A 80 -8.59 -29.71 15.20
N VAL A 81 -7.27 -29.65 15.43
CA VAL A 81 -6.44 -28.51 14.97
C VAL A 81 -6.53 -28.34 13.45
N ARG A 82 -6.48 -29.45 12.68
CA ARG A 82 -6.65 -29.42 11.22
C ARG A 82 -8.01 -28.88 10.82
N GLY A 83 -9.10 -29.36 11.44
CA GLY A 83 -10.45 -28.87 11.15
C GLY A 83 -10.62 -27.38 11.48
N ILE A 84 -9.98 -26.90 12.55
CA ILE A 84 -9.95 -25.46 12.89
C ILE A 84 -9.14 -24.66 11.85
N ALA A 85 -8.05 -25.24 11.32
CA ALA A 85 -7.20 -24.60 10.33
C ALA A 85 -7.87 -24.43 8.95
N GLU A 86 -8.90 -25.22 8.62
CA GLU A 86 -9.55 -25.16 7.30
C GLU A 86 -10.11 -23.77 6.97
N SER A 87 -10.86 -23.13 7.90
CA SER A 87 -11.43 -21.79 7.64
C SER A 87 -10.33 -20.74 7.45
N TYR A 88 -9.27 -20.85 8.25
CA TYR A 88 -8.11 -19.97 8.17
C TYR A 88 -7.36 -20.12 6.85
N MET A 89 -7.12 -21.37 6.41
CA MET A 89 -6.43 -21.67 5.16
C MET A 89 -7.19 -21.20 3.93
N LEU A 90 -8.53 -21.28 3.93
CA LEU A 90 -9.34 -20.70 2.86
C LEU A 90 -9.15 -19.19 2.73
N THR A 91 -9.07 -18.49 3.87
CA THR A 91 -8.81 -17.04 3.88
C THR A 91 -7.41 -16.74 3.35
N HIS A 92 -6.38 -17.49 3.79
CA HIS A 92 -5.02 -17.37 3.29
C HIS A 92 -4.94 -17.59 1.76
N LEU A 93 -5.58 -18.65 1.24
CA LEU A 93 -5.64 -18.92 -0.20
C LEU A 93 -6.30 -17.78 -0.97
N SER A 94 -7.38 -17.20 -0.44
CA SER A 94 -8.07 -16.06 -1.07
C SER A 94 -7.19 -14.80 -1.17
N ILE A 95 -6.17 -14.68 -0.31
CA ILE A 95 -5.17 -13.62 -0.37
C ILE A 95 -4.12 -13.98 -1.41
N ALA A 96 -3.61 -15.22 -1.38
CA ALA A 96 -2.64 -15.72 -2.36
C ALA A 96 -3.14 -15.54 -3.81
N GLU A 97 -4.35 -16.01 -4.10
CA GLU A 97 -5.00 -15.85 -5.41
C GLU A 97 -5.14 -14.37 -5.80
N PHE A 98 -5.52 -13.53 -4.85
CA PHE A 98 -5.66 -12.10 -5.08
C PHE A 98 -4.32 -11.43 -5.39
N THR A 99 -3.26 -11.77 -4.64
CA THR A 99 -1.92 -11.22 -4.88
C THR A 99 -1.35 -11.69 -6.22
N ASP A 100 -1.54 -12.95 -6.59
CA ASP A 100 -1.07 -13.49 -7.86
C ASP A 100 -1.79 -12.85 -9.06
N ALA A 101 -3.13 -12.76 -8.99
CA ALA A 101 -3.95 -12.11 -10.01
C ALA A 101 -3.59 -10.63 -10.24
N ASN A 102 -3.00 -9.98 -9.23
CA ASN A 102 -2.68 -8.55 -9.25
C ASN A 102 -1.19 -8.25 -9.15
N ARG A 103 -0.31 -9.24 -9.38
CA ARG A 103 1.15 -9.12 -9.19
C ARG A 103 1.79 -7.94 -9.92
N LEU A 104 1.22 -7.51 -11.04
CA LEU A 104 1.75 -6.39 -11.84
C LEU A 104 1.59 -5.03 -11.17
N PHE A 105 0.65 -4.91 -10.22
CA PHE A 105 0.30 -3.65 -9.56
C PHE A 105 0.69 -3.65 -8.08
N MET A 106 1.07 -4.80 -7.54
CA MET A 106 1.46 -4.96 -6.15
C MET A 106 2.96 -5.05 -6.02
N ASP A 107 3.46 -4.50 -4.92
CA ASP A 107 4.85 -4.63 -4.54
C ASP A 107 5.10 -6.04 -3.97
N ARG A 108 6.16 -6.68 -4.49
CA ARG A 108 6.49 -8.06 -4.15
C ARG A 108 6.83 -8.23 -2.67
N ASP A 109 7.55 -7.29 -2.08
CA ASP A 109 7.98 -7.41 -0.69
C ASP A 109 6.77 -7.37 0.24
N VAL A 110 5.79 -6.53 -0.10
CA VAL A 110 4.50 -6.47 0.61
C VAL A 110 3.75 -7.79 0.49
N THR A 111 3.60 -8.33 -0.72
CA THR A 111 2.85 -9.57 -0.92
C THR A 111 3.54 -10.77 -0.29
N ASP A 112 4.86 -10.89 -0.45
CA ASP A 112 5.64 -12.00 0.10
C ASP A 112 5.58 -11.97 1.63
N HIS A 113 5.71 -10.80 2.26
CA HIS A 113 5.59 -10.65 3.72
C HIS A 113 4.19 -11.05 4.23
N ILE A 114 3.11 -10.63 3.57
CA ILE A 114 1.74 -11.02 3.93
C ILE A 114 1.55 -12.54 3.82
N LEU A 115 2.01 -13.15 2.73
CA LEU A 115 1.87 -14.58 2.50
C LEU A 115 2.66 -15.40 3.52
N LEU A 116 3.89 -14.99 3.84
CA LEU A 116 4.71 -15.64 4.86
C LEU A 116 4.10 -15.48 6.26
N THR A 117 3.57 -14.30 6.57
CA THR A 117 2.85 -14.06 7.84
C THR A 117 1.66 -14.98 7.97
N ALA A 118 0.90 -15.14 6.89
CA ALA A 118 -0.28 -16.00 6.84
C ALA A 118 0.03 -17.52 6.92
N LEU A 119 1.30 -17.92 6.82
CA LEU A 119 1.71 -19.31 7.02
C LEU A 119 2.03 -19.64 8.47
N ILE A 120 2.26 -18.66 9.35
CA ILE A 120 2.64 -18.90 10.75
C ILE A 120 1.64 -19.83 11.47
N PRO A 121 0.31 -19.66 11.33
CA PRO A 121 -0.64 -20.54 12.01
C PRO A 121 -0.57 -22.00 11.55
N SER A 122 -0.07 -22.26 10.32
CA SER A 122 0.13 -23.64 9.82
C SER A 122 1.24 -24.39 10.56
N GLU A 123 2.19 -23.69 11.18
CA GLU A 123 3.24 -24.30 12.01
C GLU A 123 2.65 -25.04 13.23
N LEU A 124 1.44 -24.68 13.68
CA LEU A 124 0.74 -25.40 14.75
C LEU A 124 0.30 -26.82 14.36
N LEU A 125 0.15 -27.11 13.06
CA LEU A 125 -0.29 -28.44 12.58
C LEU A 125 0.72 -29.54 12.93
N ASP A 126 2.00 -29.16 13.06
CA ASP A 126 3.07 -30.08 13.39
C ASP A 126 3.20 -30.33 14.89
N LEU A 127 2.69 -29.42 15.73
CA LEU A 127 2.70 -29.56 17.18
C LEU A 127 1.82 -30.73 17.65
N ASN A 128 2.20 -31.32 18.78
CA ASN A 128 1.38 -32.30 19.48
C ASN A 128 0.50 -31.57 20.53
N PRO A 129 -0.85 -31.59 20.41
CA PRO A 129 -1.74 -30.94 21.37
C PRO A 129 -1.62 -31.49 22.80
N MET A 130 -1.12 -32.72 22.96
CA MET A 130 -0.90 -33.34 24.27
C MET A 130 0.47 -33.00 24.88
N SER A 131 1.28 -32.19 24.20
CA SER A 131 2.58 -31.74 24.72
C SER A 131 2.41 -30.75 25.87
N LYS A 132 3.25 -30.85 26.90
CA LYS A 132 3.28 -29.89 28.02
C LYS A 132 3.50 -28.44 27.57
N ASN A 133 4.21 -28.25 26.45
CA ASN A 133 4.56 -26.92 25.94
C ASN A 133 3.59 -26.41 24.87
N TYR A 134 2.49 -27.12 24.59
CA TYR A 134 1.59 -26.81 23.49
C TYR A 134 1.01 -25.39 23.59
N THR A 135 0.44 -25.02 24.73
CA THR A 135 -0.16 -23.69 24.93
C THR A 135 0.88 -22.57 24.84
N SER A 136 2.06 -22.77 25.43
CA SER A 136 3.16 -21.80 25.35
C SER A 136 3.67 -21.62 23.91
N ASN A 137 3.75 -22.70 23.13
CA ASN A 137 4.10 -22.61 21.72
C ASN A 137 3.03 -21.84 20.93
N ILE A 138 1.75 -22.08 21.20
CA ILE A 138 0.65 -21.32 20.57
C ILE A 138 0.80 -19.83 20.84
N GLU A 139 1.07 -19.45 22.08
CA GLU A 139 1.27 -18.05 22.45
C GLU A 139 2.42 -17.42 21.68
N GLY A 140 3.57 -18.11 21.58
CA GLY A 140 4.71 -17.62 20.79
C GLY A 140 4.39 -17.46 19.30
N TYR A 141 3.66 -18.40 18.70
CA TYR A 141 3.22 -18.29 17.31
C TYR A 141 2.18 -17.19 17.09
N SER A 142 1.27 -17.03 18.04
CA SER A 142 0.27 -15.97 18.05
C SER A 142 0.93 -14.59 18.11
N GLU A 143 1.88 -14.39 19.02
CA GLU A 143 2.63 -13.14 19.15
C GLU A 143 3.38 -12.79 17.86
N LYS A 144 4.14 -13.76 17.32
CA LYS A 144 4.86 -13.62 16.05
C LYS A 144 3.93 -13.25 14.89
N PHE A 145 2.75 -13.87 14.83
CA PHE A 145 1.75 -13.55 13.80
C PHE A 145 1.28 -12.09 13.92
N PHE A 146 0.90 -11.64 15.12
CA PHE A 146 0.37 -10.29 15.31
C PHE A 146 1.42 -9.19 15.13
N GLU A 147 2.68 -9.46 15.49
CA GLU A 147 3.81 -8.57 15.19
C GLU A 147 4.02 -8.44 13.68
N ASN A 148 4.07 -9.57 12.98
CA ASN A 148 4.25 -9.59 11.52
C ASN A 148 3.04 -8.99 10.79
N TYR A 149 1.83 -9.15 11.31
CA TYR A 149 0.62 -8.49 10.79
C TYR A 149 0.72 -6.96 10.92
N SER A 150 1.16 -6.44 12.06
CA SER A 150 1.37 -5.00 12.22
C SER A 150 2.36 -4.47 11.19
N THR A 151 3.44 -5.21 10.97
CA THR A 151 4.44 -4.89 9.95
C THR A 151 3.83 -4.91 8.53
N ALA A 152 2.99 -5.88 8.22
CA ALA A 152 2.30 -5.97 6.93
C ALA A 152 1.37 -4.76 6.68
N VAL A 153 0.66 -4.31 7.71
CA VAL A 153 -0.18 -3.11 7.65
C VAL A 153 0.67 -1.87 7.37
N ASP A 154 1.79 -1.71 8.07
CA ASP A 154 2.70 -0.58 7.84
C ASP A 154 3.24 -0.56 6.41
N MET A 155 3.62 -1.73 5.88
CA MET A 155 4.07 -1.88 4.50
C MET A 155 2.98 -1.50 3.49
N ILE A 156 1.71 -1.87 3.74
CA ILE A 156 0.59 -1.45 2.90
C ILE A 156 0.37 0.06 2.94
N GLU A 157 0.39 0.67 4.13
CA GLU A 157 0.22 2.12 4.26
C GLU A 157 1.35 2.90 3.57
N GLU A 158 2.57 2.37 3.58
CA GLU A 158 3.71 2.94 2.87
C GLU A 158 3.56 2.83 1.35
N HIS A 159 3.30 1.62 0.84
CA HIS A 159 3.27 1.34 -0.61
C HIS A 159 1.98 1.83 -1.32
N SER A 160 0.89 1.99 -0.58
CA SER A 160 -0.31 2.70 -1.04
C SER A 160 -0.11 4.22 -1.12
N GLY A 161 0.94 4.76 -0.50
CA GLY A 161 1.18 6.20 -0.45
C GLY A 161 0.32 6.95 0.57
N ILE A 162 -0.46 6.24 1.40
CA ILE A 162 -1.26 6.82 2.49
C ILE A 162 -0.36 7.60 3.46
N GLN A 163 0.85 7.12 3.77
CA GLN A 163 1.77 7.88 4.61
C GLN A 163 2.16 9.25 4.00
N ARG A 164 2.33 9.33 2.67
CA ARG A 164 2.66 10.58 1.98
C ARG A 164 1.46 11.53 1.99
N LEU A 165 0.25 10.99 1.82
CA LEU A 165 -1.00 11.73 1.97
C LEU A 165 -1.17 12.24 3.41
N ARG A 166 -1.02 11.39 4.44
CA ARG A 166 -1.09 11.80 5.86
C ARG A 166 -0.05 12.87 6.19
N LYS A 167 1.20 12.76 5.72
CA LYS A 167 2.23 13.81 5.90
C LYS A 167 1.82 15.13 5.24
N SER A 168 1.23 15.07 4.06
CA SER A 168 0.76 16.26 3.32
C SER A 168 -0.47 16.89 3.97
N LEU A 169 -1.45 16.08 4.35
CA LEU A 169 -2.63 16.50 5.11
C LEU A 169 -2.25 17.07 6.46
N ASN A 170 -1.33 16.45 7.21
CA ASN A 170 -0.85 17.00 8.49
C ASN A 170 -0.14 18.34 8.32
N LYS A 171 0.51 18.61 7.18
CA LYS A 171 1.07 19.94 6.87
C LYS A 171 -0.03 20.97 6.60
N ILE A 172 -1.11 20.58 5.93
CA ILE A 172 -2.25 21.44 5.58
C ILE A 172 -3.16 21.68 6.80
N ASN A 173 -3.49 20.62 7.52
CA ASN A 173 -4.30 20.58 8.74
C ASN A 173 -3.50 20.88 10.01
N LYS A 174 -2.26 21.42 9.92
CA LYS A 174 -1.71 22.09 11.10
C LYS A 174 -2.73 23.18 11.45
N PRO A 175 -3.40 23.10 12.61
CA PRO A 175 -4.26 24.20 13.00
C PRO A 175 -3.38 25.44 12.99
N LYS A 176 -3.79 26.49 12.25
CA LYS A 176 -3.21 27.82 12.40
C LYS A 176 -3.61 28.35 13.78
N THR A 177 -3.14 27.71 14.84
CA THR A 177 -3.23 28.23 16.20
C THR A 177 -2.14 29.29 16.38
N LYS A 178 -2.30 30.39 15.65
CA LYS A 178 -2.10 31.72 16.23
C LYS A 178 -3.46 32.20 16.73
N SER A 179 -4.07 31.41 17.60
CA SER A 179 -5.23 31.90 18.36
C SER A 179 -4.68 32.79 19.45
N TYR A 180 -5.32 33.93 19.70
CA TYR A 180 -5.01 34.81 20.81
C TYR A 180 -4.89 34.04 22.14
N TYR A 181 -5.71 32.98 22.31
CA TYR A 181 -5.65 32.09 23.46
C TYR A 181 -4.35 31.27 23.53
N SER A 182 -3.84 30.79 22.40
CA SER A 182 -2.58 30.02 22.37
C SER A 182 -1.35 30.90 22.64
N GLU A 183 -1.36 32.16 22.20
CA GLU A 183 -0.32 33.13 22.51
C GLU A 183 -0.40 33.55 23.99
N TYR A 184 -1.61 33.84 24.48
CA TYR A 184 -1.85 34.12 25.90
C TYR A 184 -1.38 32.98 26.82
N MET A 185 -1.68 31.72 26.50
CA MET A 185 -1.26 30.57 27.31
C MET A 185 0.26 30.35 27.28
N LYS A 186 0.91 30.70 26.17
CA LYS A 186 2.38 30.63 26.03
C LYS A 186 3.06 31.73 26.85
N GLU A 187 2.53 32.96 26.81
CA GLU A 187 2.97 34.07 27.65
C GLU A 187 2.76 33.80 29.14
N ALA A 188 1.58 33.29 29.52
CA ALA A 188 1.28 32.91 30.89
C ALA A 188 2.26 31.84 31.41
N ARG A 189 2.53 30.79 30.63
CA ARG A 189 3.52 29.75 31.01
C ARG A 189 4.93 30.29 31.17
N ASN A 190 5.36 31.19 30.29
CA ASN A 190 6.68 31.81 30.40
C ASN A 190 6.79 32.70 31.66
N LYS A 191 5.72 33.44 31.99
CA LYS A 191 5.65 34.30 33.17
C LYS A 191 5.63 33.53 34.49
N TYR A 192 5.08 32.32 34.51
CA TYR A 192 5.08 31.43 35.69
C TYR A 192 6.38 30.62 35.81
N LYS A 193 7.05 30.27 34.72
CA LYS A 193 8.38 29.63 34.76
C LYS A 193 9.51 30.59 35.17
N SER A 194 9.30 31.90 35.06
CA SER A 194 10.26 32.94 35.43
C SER A 194 10.07 33.51 36.84
N ARG A 195 9.20 32.91 37.66
CA ARG A 195 9.12 33.22 39.09
C ARG A 195 10.06 32.27 39.85
N PRO A 196 10.97 32.80 40.70
CA PRO A 196 11.93 32.00 41.45
C PRO A 196 11.24 31.06 42.45
#